data_AF-A0A916CKT7-F1
#
_entry.id   AF-A0A916CKT7-F1
#
_cell.length_a   1.000
_cell.length_b   1.000
_cell.length_c   1.000
_cell.angle_alpha   90.00
_cell.angle_beta   90.00
_cell.angle_gamma   90.00
#
_symmetry.space_group_name_H-M   'P 1'
#
loop_
_entity.id
_entity.type
_entity.pdbx_description
1 polymer ?
#
loop_
_entity_poly.entity_id
_entity_poly.type
_entity_poly.pdbx_seq_one_letter_code
_entity_poly.pdbx_strand_id
1 'polypeptide(L)'
;MPAPTGFRLFKAAAFALLAANLALYALLGRPNELVDAAAWLVLLVLFEIETAHGARLSTQQLRLIHFLRLPAAAGVLAAAAGYLLEAEWLDAANAWLWVVVVILLEIEVRFPAAVGRRRESFLIAAVVFYAALFLLVPVWLWQDEWLDAWDATLWLAAFFAIELNVLQRTNSA
;
A
#
# COMPACT_ATOMS: atom_id res chain seq x y z
N MET A 1 -24.08 -0.99 2.94
CA MET A 1 -24.46 0.17 2.11
C MET A 1 -23.38 0.38 1.06
N PRO A 2 -23.70 0.77 -0.19
CA PRO A 2 -22.66 1.08 -1.18
C PRO A 2 -21.82 2.27 -0.70
N ALA A 3 -20.51 2.25 -0.97
CA ALA A 3 -19.62 3.33 -0.57
C ALA A 3 -20.07 4.68 -1.19
N PRO A 4 -19.91 5.80 -0.47
CA PRO A 4 -20.25 7.13 -0.99
C PRO A 4 -19.57 7.38 -2.34
N THR A 5 -20.29 8.04 -3.26
CA THR A 5 -19.77 8.32 -4.61
C THR A 5 -18.43 9.06 -4.61
N GLY A 6 -18.24 10.00 -3.69
CA GLY A 6 -16.97 10.72 -3.53
C GLY A 6 -15.78 9.81 -3.23
N PHE A 7 -15.95 8.80 -2.37
CA PHE A 7 -14.88 7.87 -2.03
C PHE A 7 -14.51 6.95 -3.21
N ARG A 8 -15.50 6.54 -4.01
CA ARG A 8 -15.25 5.77 -5.24
C ARG A 8 -14.46 6.57 -6.26
N LEU A 9 -14.79 7.86 -6.42
CA LEU A 9 -14.06 8.77 -7.30
C LEU A 9 -12.62 9.00 -6.82
N PHE A 10 -12.43 9.20 -5.52
CA PHE A 10 -11.10 9.32 -4.92
C PHE A 10 -10.23 8.09 -5.23
N LYS A 11 -10.75 6.88 -5.00
CA LYS A 11 -10.03 5.64 -5.34
C LYS A 11 -9.70 5.56 -6.82
N ALA A 12 -10.69 5.81 -7.69
CA ALA A 12 -10.47 5.77 -9.13
C ALA A 12 -9.38 6.76 -9.57
N ALA A 13 -9.36 7.97 -8.98
CA ALA A 13 -8.32 8.96 -9.24
C ALA A 13 -6.94 8.49 -8.76
N ALA A 14 -6.84 7.95 -7.53
CA ALA A 14 -5.57 7.44 -7.00
C ALA A 14 -4.98 6.31 -7.87
N PHE A 15 -5.81 5.33 -8.25
CA PHE A 15 -5.38 4.25 -9.14
C PHE A 15 -5.03 4.73 -10.55
N ALA A 16 -5.78 5.71 -11.09
CA ALA A 16 -5.46 6.30 -12.39
C ALA A 16 -4.13 7.06 -12.36
N LEU A 17 -3.85 7.81 -11.29
CA LEU A 17 -2.58 8.52 -11.11
C LEU A 17 -1.42 7.54 -10.93
N LEU A 18 -1.59 6.46 -10.17
CA LEU A 18 -0.57 5.41 -10.05
C LEU A 18 -0.32 4.70 -11.39
N ALA A 19 -1.37 4.43 -12.18
CA ALA A 19 -1.22 3.84 -13.50
C ALA A 19 -0.49 4.80 -14.46
N ALA A 20 -0.77 6.10 -14.39
CA ALA A 20 -0.03 7.11 -15.13
C ALA A 20 1.44 7.19 -14.67
N ASN A 21 1.69 7.09 -13.35
CA ASN A 21 3.03 7.07 -12.79
C ASN A 21 3.84 5.85 -13.28
N LEU A 22 3.20 4.67 -13.30
CA LEU A 22 3.80 3.46 -13.86
C LEU A 22 4.12 3.62 -15.36
N ALA A 23 3.24 4.29 -16.12
CA ALA A 23 3.50 4.58 -17.53
C ALA A 23 4.69 5.55 -17.70
N LEU A 24 4.89 6.50 -16.78
CA LEU A 24 6.08 7.35 -16.77
C LEU A 24 7.35 6.51 -16.56
N TYR A 25 7.37 5.61 -15.58
CA TYR A 25 8.51 4.69 -15.39
C TYR A 25 8.74 3.79 -16.60
N ALA A 26 7.69 3.35 -17.28
CA ALA A 26 7.82 2.54 -18.49
C ALA A 26 8.44 3.30 -19.67
N LEU A 27 8.21 4.61 -19.75
CA LEU A 27 8.70 5.47 -20.84
C LEU A 27 10.07 6.06 -20.55
N LEU A 28 10.34 6.42 -19.30
CA LEU A 28 11.46 7.28 -18.90
C LEU A 28 12.33 6.70 -17.77
N GLY A 29 11.81 5.73 -17.02
CA GLY A 29 12.47 5.16 -15.86
C GLY A 29 13.41 4.01 -16.20
N ARG A 30 14.08 3.50 -15.15
CA ARG A 30 14.91 2.30 -15.27
C ARG A 30 14.04 1.04 -15.19
N PRO A 31 14.49 -0.10 -15.76
CA PRO A 31 13.72 -1.34 -15.70
C PRO A 31 13.42 -1.83 -14.27
N ASN A 32 14.34 -1.61 -13.32
CA ASN A 32 14.14 -1.97 -11.92
C ASN A 32 13.05 -1.12 -11.25
N GLU A 33 13.02 0.19 -11.49
CA GLU A 33 11.98 1.11 -10.98
C GLU A 33 10.59 0.73 -11.52
N LEU A 34 10.52 0.39 -12.81
CA LEU A 34 9.28 -0.08 -13.43
C LEU A 34 8.78 -1.39 -12.79
N VAL A 35 9.69 -2.36 -12.61
CA VAL A 35 9.34 -3.67 -12.04
C VAL A 35 8.88 -3.53 -10.59
N ASP A 36 9.55 -2.68 -9.80
CA ASP A 36 9.18 -2.40 -8.41
C ASP A 36 7.80 -1.73 -8.33
N ALA A 37 7.59 -0.63 -9.07
CA ALA A 37 6.31 0.08 -9.11
C ALA A 37 5.17 -0.83 -9.61
N ALA A 38 5.42 -1.70 -10.59
CA ALA A 38 4.43 -2.66 -11.07
C ALA A 38 4.08 -3.70 -9.99
N ALA A 39 5.07 -4.21 -9.25
CA ALA A 39 4.86 -5.16 -8.17
C ALA A 39 4.00 -4.54 -7.05
N TRP A 40 4.31 -3.30 -6.66
CA TRP A 40 3.51 -2.54 -5.69
C TRP A 40 2.07 -2.32 -6.17
N LEU A 41 1.88 -1.96 -7.44
CA LEU A 41 0.54 -1.72 -7.99
C LEU A 41 -0.28 -3.01 -8.02
N VAL A 42 0.33 -4.14 -8.41
CA VAL A 42 -0.33 -5.45 -8.38
C VAL A 42 -0.73 -5.82 -6.95
N LEU A 43 0.16 -5.65 -5.97
CA LEU A 43 -0.14 -5.88 -4.56
C LEU A 43 -1.34 -5.06 -4.10
N LEU A 44 -1.32 -3.76 -4.41
CA LEU A 44 -2.37 -2.80 -4.07
C LEU A 44 -3.73 -3.21 -4.70
N VAL A 45 -3.74 -3.58 -5.98
CA VAL A 45 -4.95 -4.06 -6.67
C VAL A 45 -5.49 -5.34 -6.03
N LEU A 46 -4.61 -6.28 -5.67
CA LEU A 46 -5.01 -7.51 -4.98
C LEU A 46 -5.63 -7.21 -3.61
N PHE A 47 -5.11 -6.23 -2.87
CA PHE A 47 -5.71 -5.75 -1.62
C PHE A 47 -7.07 -5.07 -1.85
N GLU A 48 -7.20 -4.19 -2.83
CA GLU A 48 -8.46 -3.54 -3.16
C GLU A 48 -9.54 -4.57 -3.53
N ILE A 49 -9.20 -5.59 -4.34
CA ILE A 49 -10.14 -6.66 -4.71
C ILE A 49 -10.65 -7.39 -3.47
N GLU A 50 -9.75 -7.83 -2.59
CA GLU A 50 -10.13 -8.60 -1.40
C GLU A 50 -10.92 -7.75 -0.38
N THR A 51 -10.54 -6.49 -0.20
CA THR A 51 -11.19 -5.59 0.76
C THR A 51 -12.55 -5.10 0.27
N ALA A 52 -12.69 -4.79 -1.02
CA ALA A 52 -13.95 -4.33 -1.60
C ALA A 52 -14.92 -5.48 -1.95
N HIS A 53 -14.42 -6.65 -2.35
CA HIS A 53 -15.25 -7.75 -2.88
C HIS A 53 -15.14 -9.06 -2.07
N GLY A 54 -14.40 -9.10 -0.97
CA GLY A 54 -14.08 -10.35 -0.26
C GLY A 54 -15.28 -11.20 0.15
N ALA A 55 -16.45 -10.60 0.42
CA ALA A 55 -17.68 -11.35 0.73
C ALA A 55 -18.26 -12.12 -0.47
N ARG A 56 -17.84 -11.80 -1.70
CA ARG A 56 -18.30 -12.42 -2.96
C ARG A 56 -17.28 -13.41 -3.54
N LEU A 57 -16.08 -13.49 -2.97
CA LEU A 57 -15.01 -14.34 -3.47
C LEU A 57 -15.11 -15.74 -2.86
N SER A 58 -14.87 -16.76 -3.67
CA SER A 58 -14.77 -18.15 -3.20
C SER A 58 -13.49 -18.37 -2.39
N THR A 59 -13.46 -19.40 -1.55
CA THR A 59 -12.27 -19.80 -0.79
C THR A 59 -11.06 -20.11 -1.68
N GLN A 60 -11.29 -20.54 -2.93
CA GLN A 60 -10.20 -20.78 -3.89
C GLN A 60 -9.65 -19.47 -4.47
N GLN A 61 -10.52 -18.51 -4.78
CA GLN A 61 -10.12 -17.17 -5.24
C GLN A 61 -9.33 -16.42 -4.15
N LEU A 62 -9.78 -16.48 -2.89
CA LEU A 62 -9.04 -15.91 -1.76
C LEU A 62 -7.66 -16.56 -1.59
N ARG A 63 -7.57 -17.90 -1.67
CA ARG A 63 -6.27 -18.58 -1.63
C ARG A 63 -5.34 -18.17 -2.77
N LEU A 64 -5.88 -18.00 -3.98
CA LEU A 64 -5.09 -17.53 -5.12
C LEU A 64 -4.59 -16.11 -4.89
N ILE A 65 -5.43 -15.20 -4.39
CA ILE A 65 -5.03 -13.83 -4.04
C ILE A 65 -3.88 -13.85 -3.02
N HIS A 66 -4.02 -14.60 -1.92
CA HIS A 66 -2.94 -14.70 -0.93
C HIS A 66 -1.66 -15.28 -1.50
N PHE A 67 -1.75 -16.28 -2.38
CA PHE A 67 -0.59 -16.85 -3.05
C PHE A 67 0.10 -15.83 -3.95
N LEU A 68 -0.67 -15.06 -4.73
CA LEU A 68 -0.15 -14.02 -5.62
C LEU A 68 0.47 -12.84 -4.85
N ARG A 69 0.09 -12.62 -3.58
CA ARG A 69 0.73 -11.61 -2.73
C ARG A 69 2.12 -12.02 -2.22
N LEU A 70 2.43 -13.31 -2.11
CA LEU A 70 3.74 -13.78 -1.63
C LEU A 70 4.92 -13.23 -2.45
N PRO A 71 4.93 -13.31 -3.80
CA PRO A 71 6.03 -12.75 -4.58
C PRO A 71 6.10 -11.22 -4.50
N ALA A 72 4.97 -10.54 -4.36
CA ALA A 72 4.96 -9.09 -4.19
C ALA A 72 5.52 -8.67 -2.81
N ALA A 73 5.11 -9.33 -1.73
CA ALA A 73 5.68 -9.14 -0.40
C ALA A 73 7.18 -9.48 -0.35
N ALA A 74 7.61 -10.51 -1.09
CA ALA A 74 9.02 -10.85 -1.22
C ALA A 74 9.81 -9.76 -1.99
N GLY A 75 9.22 -9.17 -3.04
CA GLY A 75 9.78 -8.03 -3.76
C GLY A 75 9.99 -6.81 -2.85
N VAL A 76 8.99 -6.48 -2.04
CA VAL A 76 9.06 -5.39 -1.06
C VAL A 76 10.17 -5.61 -0.02
N LEU A 77 10.33 -6.84 0.48
CA LEU A 77 11.42 -7.18 1.40
C LEU A 77 12.80 -7.13 0.73
N ALA A 78 12.89 -7.53 -0.53
CA ALA A 78 14.13 -7.46 -1.30
C ALA A 78 14.53 -6.00 -1.58
N ALA A 79 13.57 -5.13 -1.90
CA ALA A 79 13.78 -3.70 -2.06
C ALA A 79 14.27 -3.07 -0.74
N ALA A 80 13.62 -3.36 0.38
CA ALA A 80 14.04 -2.88 1.70
C ALA A 80 15.47 -3.33 2.09
N ALA A 81 15.88 -4.54 1.68
CA ALA A 81 17.24 -5.03 1.87
C ALA A 81 18.27 -4.35 0.95
N GLY A 82 17.88 -3.98 -0.27
CA GLY A 82 18.71 -3.25 -1.23
C GLY A 82 19.11 -1.86 -0.72
N TYR A 83 18.16 -1.10 -0.17
CA TYR A 83 18.42 0.26 0.34
C TYR A 83 19.39 0.30 1.53
N LEU A 84 19.47 -0.76 2.33
CA LEU A 84 20.48 -0.85 3.40
C LEU A 84 21.92 -0.92 2.87
N LEU A 85 22.10 -1.36 1.61
CA LEU A 85 23.40 -1.46 0.97
C LEU A 85 23.80 -0.17 0.24
N GLU A 86 22.82 0.65 -0.15
CA GLU A 86 23.02 1.89 -0.90
C GLU A 86 23.25 3.12 0.01
N ALA A 87 23.08 2.97 1.33
CA ALA A 87 23.29 3.99 2.36
C ALA A 87 22.36 5.23 2.27
N GLU A 88 21.31 5.18 1.45
CA GLU A 88 20.26 6.20 1.39
C GLU A 88 19.25 6.01 2.54
N TRP A 89 19.49 6.73 3.65
CA TRP A 89 18.74 6.53 4.89
C TRP A 89 17.24 6.83 4.74
N LEU A 90 16.87 7.79 3.87
CA LEU A 90 15.48 8.22 3.68
C LEU A 90 14.68 7.15 2.92
N ASP A 91 15.24 6.61 1.84
CA ASP A 91 14.61 5.55 1.05
C ASP A 91 14.54 4.24 1.84
N ALA A 92 15.59 3.93 2.61
CA ALA A 92 15.58 2.81 3.54
C ALA A 92 14.47 2.96 4.59
N ALA A 93 14.36 4.14 5.22
CA ALA A 93 13.31 4.40 6.20
C ALA A 93 11.90 4.29 5.60
N ASN A 94 11.69 4.87 4.41
CA ASN A 94 10.45 4.77 3.67
C ASN A 94 10.07 3.32 3.37
N ALA A 95 11.00 2.54 2.82
CA ALA A 95 10.77 1.14 2.47
C ALA A 95 10.41 0.30 3.71
N TRP A 96 11.11 0.47 4.84
CA TRP A 96 10.81 -0.24 6.08
C TRP A 96 9.45 0.14 6.66
N LEU A 97 9.06 1.42 6.62
CA LEU A 97 7.73 1.86 7.04
C LEU A 97 6.64 1.22 6.18
N TRP A 98 6.82 1.19 4.86
CA TRP A 98 5.90 0.54 3.94
C TRP A 98 5.79 -0.97 4.16
N VAL A 99 6.90 -1.66 4.43
CA VAL A 99 6.90 -3.08 4.81
C VAL A 99 5.97 -3.29 6.01
N VAL A 100 6.08 -2.45 7.05
CA VAL A 100 5.23 -2.59 8.24
C VAL A 100 3.76 -2.31 7.93
N VAL A 101 3.46 -1.29 7.12
CA VAL A 101 2.08 -1.00 6.67
C VAL A 101 1.48 -2.20 5.93
N VAL A 102 2.23 -2.82 5.01
CA VAL A 102 1.78 -4.02 4.28
C VAL A 102 1.57 -5.20 5.22
N ILE A 103 2.45 -5.41 6.20
CA ILE A 103 2.30 -6.48 7.20
C ILE A 103 1.04 -6.26 8.04
N LEU A 104 0.82 -5.03 8.51
CA LEU A 104 -0.38 -4.68 9.26
C LEU A 104 -1.63 -5.00 8.43
N LEU A 105 -1.71 -4.47 7.21
CA LEU A 105 -2.80 -4.72 6.27
C LEU A 105 -3.05 -6.21 6.02
N GLU A 106 -1.99 -7.00 5.81
CA GLU A 106 -2.12 -8.43 5.57
C GLU A 106 -2.67 -9.16 6.80
N ILE A 107 -2.31 -8.74 8.02
CA ILE A 107 -2.87 -9.29 9.26
C ILE A 107 -4.36 -8.90 9.39
N GLU A 108 -4.73 -7.66 9.11
CA GLU A 108 -6.13 -7.20 9.19
C GLU A 108 -7.04 -7.95 8.21
N VAL A 109 -6.53 -8.19 7.01
CA VAL A 109 -7.25 -8.90 5.95
C VAL A 109 -7.36 -10.40 6.24
N ARG A 110 -6.28 -11.05 6.70
CA ARG A 110 -6.29 -12.50 6.98
C ARG A 110 -6.98 -12.89 8.29
N PHE A 111 -6.88 -12.05 9.32
CA PHE A 111 -7.34 -12.37 10.67
C PHE A 111 -8.24 -11.26 11.27
N PRO A 112 -9.34 -10.89 10.60
CA PRO A 112 -10.19 -9.78 11.03
C PRO A 112 -10.75 -9.98 12.46
N ALA A 113 -11.04 -11.23 12.86
CA ALA A 113 -11.51 -11.54 14.21
C ALA A 113 -10.44 -11.35 15.30
N ALA A 114 -9.16 -11.53 14.97
CA ALA A 114 -8.06 -11.29 15.92
C ALA A 114 -7.77 -9.81 16.05
N VAL A 115 -7.81 -9.07 14.94
CA VAL A 115 -7.66 -7.61 14.90
C VAL A 115 -8.80 -6.92 15.62
N GLY A 116 -10.05 -7.37 15.44
CA GLY A 116 -11.20 -6.82 16.15
C GLY A 116 -11.05 -6.83 17.68
N ARG A 117 -10.38 -7.85 18.24
CA ARG A 117 -10.09 -7.93 19.69
C ARG A 117 -9.05 -6.91 20.19
N ARG A 118 -8.17 -6.42 19.30
CA ARG A 118 -7.10 -5.46 19.61
C ARG A 118 -7.18 -4.24 18.69
N ARG A 119 -8.40 -3.83 18.33
CA ARG A 119 -8.66 -2.85 17.28
C ARG A 119 -7.95 -1.52 17.52
N GLU A 120 -7.97 -1.03 18.76
CA GLU A 120 -7.28 0.21 19.13
C GLU A 120 -5.78 0.12 18.87
N SER A 121 -5.14 -1.00 19.19
CA SER A 121 -3.70 -1.18 18.97
C SER A 121 -3.35 -1.17 17.48
N PHE A 122 -4.18 -1.80 16.64
CA PHE A 122 -3.98 -1.81 15.19
C PHE A 122 -4.19 -0.41 14.59
N LEU A 123 -5.26 0.28 14.99
CA LEU A 123 -5.52 1.65 14.56
C LEU A 123 -4.39 2.61 14.95
N ILE A 124 -3.92 2.53 16.20
CA ILE A 124 -2.80 3.36 16.66
C ILE A 124 -1.54 3.04 15.85
N ALA A 125 -1.24 1.76 15.62
CA ALA A 125 -0.10 1.36 14.81
C ALA A 125 -0.21 1.93 13.39
N ALA A 126 -1.34 1.73 12.70
CA ALA A 126 -1.58 2.25 11.37
C ALA A 126 -1.39 3.77 11.32
N VAL A 127 -2.03 4.52 12.24
CA VAL A 127 -1.89 5.98 12.32
C VAL A 127 -0.43 6.40 12.51
N VAL A 128 0.32 5.72 13.39
CA VAL A 128 1.74 6.03 13.63
C VAL A 128 2.58 5.81 12.38
N PHE A 129 2.41 4.68 11.68
CA PHE A 129 3.18 4.38 10.47
C PHE A 129 2.81 5.29 9.29
N TYR A 130 1.51 5.58 9.08
CA TYR A 130 1.08 6.54 8.07
C TYR A 130 1.55 7.96 8.37
N ALA A 131 1.54 8.38 9.64
CA ALA A 131 2.08 9.68 10.03
C ALA A 131 3.59 9.75 9.79
N ALA A 132 4.34 8.69 10.11
CA ALA A 132 5.77 8.63 9.84
C ALA A 132 6.07 8.74 8.33
N LEU A 133 5.35 7.99 7.49
CA LEU A 133 5.46 8.08 6.03
C LEU A 133 5.11 9.48 5.51
N PHE A 134 4.03 10.08 6.01
CA PHE A 134 3.63 11.43 5.63
C PHE A 134 4.69 12.47 6.00
N LEU A 135 5.41 12.29 7.12
CA LEU A 135 6.50 13.18 7.53
C LEU A 135 7.75 13.04 6.66
N LEU A 136 7.93 11.94 5.92
CA LEU A 136 9.05 11.80 4.97
C LEU A 136 8.84 12.64 3.70
N VAL A 137 7.59 12.82 3.26
CA VAL A 137 7.24 13.61 2.06
C VAL A 137 7.89 15.01 2.05
N PRO A 138 7.75 15.85 3.10
CA PRO A 138 8.40 17.16 3.12
C PRO A 138 9.93 17.11 3.18
N VAL A 139 10.54 15.98 3.59
CA VAL A 139 12.01 15.81 3.57
C VAL A 139 12.50 15.66 2.12
N TRP A 140 11.83 14.88 1.28
CA TRP A 140 12.13 14.83 -0.17
C TRP A 140 11.89 16.17 -0.87
N LEU A 141 10.82 16.89 -0.50
CA LEU A 141 10.58 18.23 -1.04
C LEU A 141 11.69 19.22 -0.69
N TRP A 142 12.31 19.10 0.48
CA TRP A 142 13.47 19.92 0.84
C TRP A 142 14.71 19.50 0.03
N GLN A 143 14.89 18.22 -0.26
CA GLN A 143 16.00 17.74 -1.09
C GLN A 143 15.84 18.01 -2.60
N ASP A 144 14.79 18.76 -3.00
CA ASP A 144 14.40 18.99 -4.39
C ASP A 144 14.07 17.71 -5.18
N GLU A 145 13.81 16.60 -4.47
CA GLU A 145 13.42 15.29 -5.02
C GLU A 145 11.91 15.23 -5.24
N TRP A 146 11.43 16.02 -6.20
CA TRP A 146 9.99 16.18 -6.46
C TRP A 146 9.29 14.88 -6.88
N LEU A 147 9.95 14.03 -7.66
CA LEU A 147 9.36 12.78 -8.16
C LEU A 147 9.11 11.79 -7.04
N ASP A 148 10.05 11.65 -6.10
CA ASP A 148 9.92 10.74 -4.96
C ASP A 148 8.86 11.22 -3.97
N ALA A 149 8.81 12.54 -3.72
CA ALA A 149 7.72 13.14 -2.93
C ALA A 149 6.34 12.92 -3.57
N TRP A 150 6.24 13.07 -4.89
CA TRP A 150 5.01 12.83 -5.65
C TRP A 150 4.59 11.36 -5.60
N ASP A 151 5.51 10.43 -5.89
CA ASP A 151 5.27 9.00 -5.85
C ASP A 151 4.83 8.55 -4.45
N ALA A 152 5.55 8.96 -3.40
CA ALA A 152 5.18 8.67 -2.01
C ALA A 152 3.78 9.18 -1.65
N THR A 153 3.41 10.36 -2.15
CA THR A 153 2.06 10.93 -1.94
C THR A 153 0.97 10.09 -2.60
N LEU A 154 1.22 9.61 -3.83
CA LEU A 154 0.28 8.74 -4.54
C LEU A 154 0.09 7.40 -3.81
N TRP A 155 1.19 6.79 -3.34
CA TRP A 155 1.12 5.55 -2.57
C TRP A 155 0.40 5.74 -1.24
N LEU A 156 0.70 6.82 -0.50
CA LEU A 156 -0.01 7.18 0.73
C LEU A 156 -1.52 7.28 0.50
N ALA A 157 -1.95 8.02 -0.52
CA ALA A 157 -3.36 8.19 -0.84
C ALA A 157 -4.03 6.85 -1.18
N ALA A 158 -3.36 6.00 -1.97
CA ALA A 158 -3.92 4.75 -2.43
C ALA A 158 -4.01 3.69 -1.33
N PHE A 159 -2.95 3.49 -0.54
CA PHE A 159 -2.98 2.57 0.60
C PHE A 159 -3.93 3.04 1.69
N PHE A 160 -3.99 4.34 1.98
CA PHE A 160 -4.98 4.90 2.91
C PHE A 160 -6.42 4.59 2.47
N ALA A 161 -6.70 4.59 1.15
CA ALA A 161 -8.01 4.21 0.66
C ALA A 161 -8.36 2.75 0.94
N ILE A 162 -7.37 1.85 0.87
CA ILE A 162 -7.55 0.43 1.20
C ILE A 162 -7.79 0.26 2.69
N GLU A 163 -6.98 0.92 3.53
CA GLU A 163 -7.15 0.94 4.98
C GLU A 163 -8.58 1.30 5.38
N LEU A 164 -9.15 2.35 4.76
CA LEU A 164 -10.53 2.74 4.98
C LEU A 164 -11.55 1.65 4.60
N ASN A 165 -11.31 0.86 3.54
CA ASN A 165 -12.17 -0.29 3.23
C ASN A 165 -12.10 -1.34 4.35
N VAL A 166 -10.90 -1.63 4.86
CA VAL A 166 -10.69 -2.63 5.92
C VAL A 166 -11.39 -2.20 7.21
N LEU A 167 -11.27 -0.93 7.59
CA LEU A 167 -11.93 -0.36 8.76
C LEU A 167 -13.46 -0.37 8.65
N GLN A 168 -14.01 -0.12 7.46
CA GLN A 168 -15.45 -0.24 7.23
C GLN A 168 -15.94 -1.69 7.38
N ARG A 169 -15.14 -2.65 6.89
CA ARG A 169 -15.46 -4.09 6.96
C ARG A 169 -15.44 -4.58 8.40
N THR A 170 -14.44 -4.19 9.20
CA THR A 170 -14.33 -4.58 10.61
C THR A 170 -15.40 -3.95 11.49
N ASN A 171 -15.89 -2.75 11.16
CA ASN A 171 -17.02 -2.13 11.86
C ASN A 171 -18.39 -2.77 11.55
N SER A 172 -18.50 -3.55 10.47
CA SER A 172 -19.75 -4.15 10.01
C SER A 172 -19.90 -5.63 10.41
N ALA A 173 -18.90 -6.20 11.08
CA ALA A 173 -18.84 -7.60 11.53
C ALA A 173 -19.03 -7.69 13.05
#